data_AF-A0A8H3A5T9-F1
#
_entry.id   AF-A0A8H3A5T9-F1
#
_cell.length_a   1.000
_cell.length_b   1.000
_cell.length_c   1.000
_cell.angle_alpha   90.00
_cell.angle_beta   90.00
_cell.angle_gamma   90.00
#
_symmetry.space_group_name_H-M   'P 1'
#
loop_
_entity.id
_entity.type
_entity.pdbx_description
1 polymer ?
#
loop_
_entity_poly.entity_id
_entity_poly.type
_entity_poly.pdbx_seq_one_letter_code
_entity_poly.pdbx_strand_id
1 'polypeptide(L)'
;MPMHRIYTTSGLYSPSEKKALASAITKIYQDHGLPAFYVNVFFIDLPKDSFYIGGETNENFARFNVQHIARAFPDKATKIKFMEIYEQALKPFTTDKKIDWEVNVDEADPLTWNENGMSPPAPGSKGEKLWISLNKAVPFEGPSFKDRE
;
A
#
# COMPACT_ATOMS: atom_id res chain seq x y z
N MET A 1 -7.44 2.78 2.87
CA MET A 1 -6.21 2.07 3.20
C MET A 1 -5.84 1.06 2.13
N PRO A 2 -4.63 1.20 1.58
CA PRO A 2 -3.64 0.14 1.73
C PRO A 2 -2.50 0.58 2.65
N MET A 3 -1.99 -0.35 3.45
CA MET A 3 -0.78 -0.16 4.26
C MET A 3 0.34 -1.01 3.69
N HIS A 4 1.48 -0.38 3.41
CA HIS A 4 2.69 -1.05 2.94
C HIS A 4 3.75 -0.99 4.04
N ARG A 5 4.27 -2.16 4.40
CA ARG A 5 5.46 -2.32 5.23
C ARG A 5 6.56 -2.85 4.33
N ILE A 6 7.59 -2.05 4.13
CA ILE A 6 8.71 -2.39 3.26
C ILE A 6 9.91 -2.62 4.17
N TYR A 7 10.24 -3.89 4.38
CA TYR A 7 11.42 -4.27 5.16
C TYR A 7 12.62 -4.33 4.24
N THR A 8 13.70 -3.67 4.64
CA THR A 8 14.96 -3.67 3.91
C THR A 8 16.11 -3.80 4.88
N THR A 9 17.28 -4.21 4.39
CA THR A 9 18.52 -3.91 5.09
C THR A 9 18.75 -2.39 5.13
N SER A 10 19.36 -1.94 6.22
CA SER A 10 19.67 -0.52 6.41
C SER A 10 20.53 0.02 5.27
N GLY A 11 20.10 1.13 4.67
CA GLY A 11 20.82 1.79 3.58
C GLY A 11 20.49 1.29 2.17
N LEU A 12 19.59 0.32 2.00
CA LEU A 12 19.18 -0.17 0.67
C LEU A 12 18.61 0.95 -0.21
N TYR A 13 17.75 1.80 0.37
CA TYR A 13 17.16 2.96 -0.30
C TYR A 13 17.56 4.26 0.40
N SER A 14 18.02 5.23 -0.39
CA SER A 14 18.18 6.62 0.03
C SER A 14 16.83 7.27 0.39
N PRO A 15 16.82 8.37 1.16
CA PRO A 15 15.59 9.11 1.46
C PRO A 15 14.82 9.54 0.20
N SER A 16 15.53 9.92 -0.87
CA SER A 16 14.92 10.26 -2.16
C SER A 16 14.29 9.06 -2.86
N GLU A 17 14.93 7.89 -2.84
CA GLU A 17 14.35 6.66 -3.39
C GLU A 17 13.13 6.23 -2.59
N LYS A 18 13.18 6.30 -1.25
CA LYS A 18 12.03 6.02 -0.37
C LYS A 18 10.83 6.89 -0.73
N LYS A 19 11.05 8.20 -0.91
CA LYS A 19 9.99 9.15 -1.32
C LYS A 19 9.45 8.83 -2.72
N ALA A 20 10.33 8.53 -3.68
CA ALA A 20 9.92 8.22 -5.04
C ALA A 20 9.12 6.91 -5.11
N LEU A 21 9.55 5.88 -4.39
CA LEU A 21 8.85 4.60 -4.28
C LEU A 21 7.48 4.76 -3.61
N ALA A 22 7.40 5.48 -2.48
CA ALA A 22 6.13 5.78 -1.83
C ALA A 22 5.17 6.53 -2.76
N SER A 23 5.69 7.46 -3.57
CA SER A 23 4.91 8.21 -4.56
C SER A 23 4.41 7.32 -5.70
N ALA A 24 5.27 6.42 -6.21
CA ALA A 24 4.90 5.45 -7.24
C ALA A 24 3.80 4.51 -6.76
N ILE A 25 3.93 3.97 -5.53
CA ILE A 25 2.90 3.14 -4.89
C ILE A 25 1.59 3.92 -4.74
N THR A 26 1.66 5.15 -4.22
CA THR A 26 0.47 6.01 -4.04
C THR A 26 -0.27 6.24 -5.35
N LYS A 27 0.46 6.48 -6.44
CA LYS A 27 -0.11 6.70 -7.76
C LYS A 27 -0.95 5.50 -8.25
N ILE A 28 -0.54 4.26 -7.97
CA ILE A 28 -1.32 3.06 -8.35
C ILE A 28 -2.74 3.19 -7.81
N TYR A 29 -2.90 3.51 -6.53
CA TYR A 29 -4.22 3.55 -5.90
C TYR A 29 -5.02 4.81 -6.26
N GLN A 30 -4.35 5.94 -6.48
CA GLN A 30 -5.02 7.14 -7.00
C GLN A 30 -5.60 6.92 -8.40
N ASP A 31 -4.85 6.26 -9.28
CA ASP A 31 -5.32 5.93 -10.62
C ASP A 31 -6.52 4.95 -10.59
N HIS A 32 -6.73 4.26 -9.47
CA HIS A 32 -7.90 3.40 -9.20
C HIS A 32 -8.93 4.05 -8.25
N GLY A 33 -8.87 5.38 -8.08
CA GLY A 33 -9.91 6.17 -7.43
C GLY A 33 -9.89 6.16 -5.91
N LEU A 34 -8.79 5.80 -5.26
CA LEU A 34 -8.64 5.99 -3.80
C LEU A 34 -8.07 7.38 -3.47
N PRO A 35 -8.48 7.99 -2.33
CA PRO A 35 -7.80 9.16 -1.79
C PRO A 35 -6.31 8.87 -1.57
N ALA A 36 -5.41 9.81 -1.93
CA ALA A 36 -3.97 9.62 -1.76
C ALA A 36 -3.59 9.36 -0.30
N PHE A 37 -4.22 10.09 0.64
CA PHE A 37 -3.93 9.96 2.07
C PHE A 37 -4.29 8.58 2.66
N TYR A 38 -5.03 7.73 1.94
CA TYR A 38 -5.23 6.33 2.34
C TYR A 38 -4.00 5.46 2.16
N VAL A 39 -3.00 5.90 1.38
CA VAL A 39 -1.86 5.06 1.03
C VAL A 39 -0.73 5.30 2.03
N ASN A 40 -0.58 4.37 2.95
CA ASN A 40 0.50 4.41 3.94
C ASN A 40 1.66 3.55 3.45
N VAL A 41 2.87 4.11 3.45
CA VAL A 41 4.11 3.40 3.09
C VAL A 41 5.16 3.62 4.17
N PHE A 42 5.48 2.55 4.89
CA PHE A 42 6.46 2.56 5.96
C PHE A 42 7.69 1.78 5.53
N PHE A 43 8.86 2.41 5.62
CA PHE A 43 10.15 1.76 5.44
C PHE A 43 10.68 1.32 6.80
N ILE A 44 10.97 0.03 6.93
CA ILE A 44 11.46 -0.60 8.15
C ILE A 44 12.86 -1.12 7.84
N ASP A 45 13.84 -0.27 8.09
CA ASP A 45 15.25 -0.59 7.91
C ASP A 45 15.71 -1.46 9.09
N LEU A 46 16.01 -2.72 8.80
CA LEU A 46 16.53 -3.66 9.78
C LEU A 46 18.07 -3.66 9.73
N PRO A 47 18.75 -3.86 10.87
CA PRO A 47 20.19 -4.11 10.87
C PRO A 47 20.48 -5.45 10.18
N LYS A 48 21.72 -5.60 9.71
CA LYS A 48 22.15 -6.75 8.87
C LYS A 48 21.95 -8.09 9.57
N ASP A 49 22.17 -8.14 10.88
CA ASP A 49 22.01 -9.31 11.75
C ASP A 49 20.55 -9.59 12.16
N SER A 50 19.58 -8.92 11.52
CA SER A 50 18.14 -9.14 11.73
C SER A 50 17.38 -9.35 10.41
N PHE A 51 18.10 -9.55 9.30
CA PHE A 51 17.51 -9.71 7.97
C PHE A 51 18.07 -10.95 7.26
N TYR A 52 17.40 -12.08 7.45
CA TYR A 52 17.82 -13.38 6.92
C TYR A 52 16.86 -13.89 5.87
N ILE A 53 17.39 -14.32 4.72
CA ILE A 53 16.64 -14.97 3.64
C ILE A 53 17.23 -16.35 3.43
N GLY A 54 16.43 -17.41 3.62
CA GLY A 54 16.91 -18.79 3.54
C GLY A 54 17.96 -19.15 4.60
N GLY A 55 18.03 -18.43 5.72
CA GLY A 55 19.02 -18.62 6.79
C GLY A 55 20.32 -17.82 6.62
N GLU A 56 20.48 -17.12 5.50
CA GLU A 56 21.69 -16.33 5.18
C GLU A 56 21.39 -14.82 5.24
N THR A 57 22.42 -14.02 5.53
CA THR A 57 22.30 -12.56 5.43
C THR A 57 22.18 -12.14 3.97
N ASN A 58 21.16 -11.35 3.63
CA ASN A 58 21.01 -10.76 2.30
C ASN A 58 20.93 -9.24 2.41
N GLU A 59 22.00 -8.56 2.01
CA GLU A 59 22.08 -7.09 2.07
C GLU A 59 21.38 -6.39 0.90
N ASN A 60 20.90 -7.14 -0.08
CA ASN A 60 20.39 -6.65 -1.35
C ASN A 60 19.00 -7.20 -1.65
N PHE A 61 18.12 -7.17 -0.64
CA PHE A 61 16.75 -7.69 -0.70
C PHE A 61 15.73 -6.72 -0.11
N ALA A 62 14.56 -6.59 -0.75
CA ALA A 62 13.41 -5.84 -0.21
C ALA A 62 12.17 -6.74 -0.03
N ARG A 63 11.59 -6.74 1.18
CA ARG A 63 10.32 -7.46 1.47
C ARG A 63 9.16 -6.50 1.55
N PHE A 64 8.21 -6.61 0.63
CA PHE A 64 6.99 -5.80 0.58
C PHE A 64 5.81 -6.57 1.16
N ASN A 65 5.36 -6.19 2.35
CA ASN A 65 4.11 -6.70 2.91
C ASN A 65 3.02 -5.65 2.79
N VAL A 66 1.96 -5.99 2.06
CA VAL A 66 0.86 -5.08 1.75
C VAL A 66 -0.43 -5.58 2.39
N GLN A 67 -1.14 -4.69 3.06
CA GLN A 67 -2.47 -4.95 3.59
C GLN A 67 -3.49 -4.06 2.87
N HIS A 68 -4.46 -4.68 2.21
CA HIS A 68 -5.61 -4.02 1.59
C HIS A 68 -6.80 -4.04 2.53
N ILE A 69 -7.50 -2.91 2.63
CA ILE A 69 -8.71 -2.78 3.46
C ILE A 69 -9.82 -2.07 2.68
N ALA A 70 -9.50 -0.98 1.97
CA ALA A 70 -10.52 -0.15 1.32
C ALA A 70 -11.19 -0.81 0.10
N ARG A 71 -10.57 -1.85 -0.48
CA ARG A 71 -11.08 -2.61 -1.62
C ARG A 71 -10.62 -4.05 -1.47
N ALA A 72 -11.48 -4.98 -1.85
CA ALA A 72 -11.13 -6.38 -2.07
C ALA A 72 -11.11 -6.66 -3.57
N PHE A 73 -10.33 -7.63 -4.00
CA PHE A 73 -10.31 -8.07 -5.38
C PHE A 73 -11.51 -8.97 -5.67
N PRO A 74 -12.36 -8.63 -6.66
CA PRO A 74 -13.59 -9.37 -6.92
C PRO A 74 -13.35 -10.74 -7.54
N ASP A 75 -12.23 -10.92 -8.25
CA ASP A 75 -11.93 -12.15 -8.98
C ASP A 75 -10.42 -12.36 -9.21
N LYS A 76 -10.08 -13.54 -9.74
CA LYS A 76 -8.70 -13.92 -10.09
C LYS A 76 -8.06 -12.98 -11.12
N ALA A 77 -8.83 -12.53 -12.12
CA ALA A 77 -8.29 -11.71 -13.20
C ALA A 77 -7.83 -10.35 -12.69
N THR A 78 -8.62 -9.75 -11.79
CA THR A 78 -8.31 -8.49 -11.12
C THR A 78 -7.11 -8.61 -10.21
N LYS A 79 -6.97 -9.73 -9.46
CA LYS A 79 -5.77 -10.02 -8.65
C LYS A 79 -4.51 -10.04 -9.50
N ILE A 80 -4.51 -10.81 -10.60
CA ILE A 80 -3.37 -10.90 -11.51
C ILE A 80 -3.05 -9.53 -12.11
N LYS A 81 -4.09 -8.82 -12.58
CA LYS A 81 -3.89 -7.51 -13.21
C LYS A 81 -3.30 -6.48 -12.25
N PHE A 82 -3.76 -6.47 -11.00
CA PHE A 82 -3.18 -5.62 -9.97
C PHE A 82 -1.71 -5.92 -9.76
N MET A 83 -1.32 -7.20 -9.65
CA MET A 83 0.08 -7.58 -9.45
C MET A 83 0.97 -7.15 -10.63
N GLU A 84 0.49 -7.23 -11.88
CA GLU A 84 1.23 -6.71 -13.05
C GLU A 84 1.50 -5.21 -12.93
N ILE A 85 0.47 -4.41 -12.57
CA ILE A 85 0.59 -2.96 -12.40
C ILE A 85 1.53 -2.63 -11.24
N TYR A 86 1.40 -3.38 -10.15
CA TYR A 86 2.19 -3.20 -8.94
C TYR A 86 3.68 -3.49 -9.20
N GLU A 87 4.01 -4.64 -9.80
CA GLU A 87 5.38 -4.99 -10.18
C GLU A 87 5.97 -4.01 -11.19
N GLN A 88 5.18 -3.52 -12.15
CA GLN A 88 5.64 -2.50 -13.08
C GLN A 88 6.03 -1.19 -12.37
N ALA A 89 5.25 -0.77 -11.37
CA ALA A 89 5.55 0.42 -10.58
C ALA A 89 6.77 0.23 -9.66
N LEU A 90 7.02 -1.00 -9.19
CA LEU A 90 8.19 -1.32 -8.37
C LEU A 90 9.48 -1.45 -9.17
N LYS A 91 9.40 -1.82 -10.46
CA LYS A 91 10.55 -2.11 -11.33
C LYS A 91 11.75 -1.14 -11.21
N PRO A 92 11.58 0.20 -11.14
CA PRO A 92 12.70 1.13 -10.97
C PRO A 92 13.48 0.96 -9.65
N PHE A 93 12.83 0.41 -8.63
CA PHE A 93 13.34 0.24 -7.27
C PHE A 93 13.72 -1.22 -6.95
N THR A 94 13.33 -2.15 -7.83
CA THR A 94 13.60 -3.59 -7.70
C THR A 94 14.54 -4.05 -8.83
N THR A 95 13.99 -4.51 -9.95
CA THR A 95 14.72 -5.05 -11.10
C THR A 95 15.80 -4.10 -11.60
N ASP A 96 15.49 -2.81 -11.78
CA ASP A 96 16.43 -1.85 -12.35
C ASP A 96 17.55 -1.48 -11.37
N LYS A 97 17.30 -1.68 -10.07
CA LYS A 97 18.30 -1.57 -9.00
C LYS A 97 19.09 -2.88 -8.79
N LYS A 98 18.70 -3.97 -9.46
CA LYS A 98 19.33 -5.30 -9.38
C LYS A 98 19.32 -5.86 -7.96
N ILE A 99 18.19 -5.74 -7.27
CA ILE A 99 17.95 -6.33 -5.95
C ILE A 99 17.01 -7.51 -6.07
N ASP A 100 17.03 -8.40 -5.08
CA ASP A 100 15.98 -9.40 -4.91
C ASP A 100 14.78 -8.78 -4.18
N TRP A 101 13.57 -9.27 -4.42
CA TRP A 101 12.40 -8.83 -3.67
C TRP A 101 11.31 -9.88 -3.61
N GLU A 102 10.43 -9.72 -2.63
CA GLU A 102 9.21 -10.50 -2.50
C GLU A 102 8.05 -9.60 -2.09
N VAL A 103 6.88 -9.81 -2.72
CA VAL A 103 5.64 -9.08 -2.44
C VAL A 103 4.56 -10.06 -2.01
N ASN A 104 3.81 -9.71 -0.95
CA ASN A 104 2.51 -10.32 -0.69
C ASN A 104 1.46 -9.26 -0.41
N VAL A 105 0.19 -9.59 -0.69
CA VAL A 105 -0.97 -8.75 -0.42
C VAL A 105 -1.97 -9.56 0.39
N ASP A 106 -2.31 -9.07 1.57
CA ASP A 106 -3.34 -9.64 2.44
C ASP A 106 -4.55 -8.69 2.50
N GLU A 107 -5.77 -9.23 2.56
CA GLU A 107 -7.02 -8.45 2.66
C GLU A 107 -7.55 -8.51 4.11
N ALA A 108 -7.93 -7.37 4.68
CA ALA A 108 -8.47 -7.26 6.03
C ALA A 108 -9.90 -6.70 6.05
N ASP A 109 -10.61 -6.93 7.15
CA ASP A 109 -12.02 -6.53 7.31
C ASP A 109 -12.16 -5.00 7.48
N PRO A 110 -12.83 -4.30 6.54
CA PRO A 110 -13.03 -2.86 6.62
C PRO A 110 -13.94 -2.41 7.78
N LEU A 111 -14.73 -3.29 8.40
CA LEU A 111 -15.54 -2.95 9.57
C LEU A 111 -14.69 -2.65 10.82
N THR A 112 -13.44 -3.13 10.83
CA THR A 112 -12.48 -2.89 11.91
C THR A 112 -11.50 -1.75 11.61
N TRP A 113 -11.73 -0.99 10.55
CA TRP A 113 -10.90 0.14 10.13
C TRP A 113 -11.62 1.47 10.34
N ASN A 114 -10.90 2.42 10.96
CA ASN A 114 -11.35 3.80 11.12
C ASN A 114 -10.26 4.78 10.64
N GLU A 115 -10.69 5.94 10.17
CA GLU A 115 -9.85 7.10 9.85
C GLU A 115 -10.25 8.27 10.74
N ASN A 116 -9.32 8.74 11.57
CA ASN A 116 -9.58 9.76 12.60
C ASN A 116 -10.83 9.45 13.45
N GLY A 117 -11.03 8.17 13.80
CA GLY A 117 -12.17 7.70 14.60
C GLY A 117 -13.48 7.56 13.82
N MET A 118 -13.49 7.74 12.50
CA MET A 118 -14.67 7.59 11.65
C MET A 118 -14.58 6.34 10.78
N SER A 119 -15.71 5.63 10.62
CA SER A 119 -15.82 4.62 9.57
C SER A 119 -15.69 5.33 8.21
N PRO A 120 -14.76 4.92 7.33
CA PRO A 120 -14.55 5.61 6.06
C PRO A 120 -15.79 5.55 5.17
N PRO A 121 -15.97 6.51 4.24
CA PRO A 121 -17.11 6.53 3.34
C PRO A 121 -17.15 5.29 2.44
N ALA A 122 -18.35 4.81 2.12
CA ALA A 122 -18.52 3.65 1.26
C ALA A 122 -17.95 3.92 -0.15
N PRO A 123 -17.41 2.89 -0.85
CA PRO A 123 -16.87 3.04 -2.20
C PRO A 123 -17.84 3.70 -3.18
N GLY A 124 -17.37 4.68 -3.95
CA GLY A 124 -18.15 5.40 -4.95
C GLY A 124 -19.14 6.43 -4.40
N SER A 125 -19.29 6.52 -3.07
CA SER A 125 -20.22 7.46 -2.42
C SER A 125 -19.81 8.93 -2.60
N LYS A 126 -20.74 9.85 -2.31
CA LYS A 126 -20.43 11.29 -2.26
C LYS A 126 -19.37 11.61 -1.20
N GLY A 127 -19.39 10.89 -0.06
CA GLY A 127 -18.38 11.03 0.99
C GLY A 127 -16.98 10.65 0.50
N GLU A 128 -16.84 9.56 -0.26
CA GLU A 128 -15.54 9.16 -0.81
C GLU A 128 -15.02 10.20 -1.80
N LYS A 129 -15.89 10.72 -2.68
CA LYS A 129 -15.52 11.80 -3.62
C LYS A 129 -15.06 13.07 -2.91
N LEU A 130 -15.69 13.42 -1.78
CA LEU A 130 -15.27 14.53 -0.93
C LEU A 130 -13.88 14.28 -0.32
N TRP A 131 -13.63 13.07 0.17
CA TRP A 131 -12.33 12.71 0.75
C TRP A 131 -11.22 12.68 -0.30
N ILE A 132 -11.52 12.23 -1.52
CA ILE A 132 -10.59 12.29 -2.67
C ILE A 132 -10.25 13.75 -2.99
N SER A 133 -11.25 14.63 -3.13
CA SER A 133 -11.02 16.01 -3.57
C SER A 133 -10.26 16.84 -2.53
N LEU A 134 -10.53 16.62 -1.25
CA LEU A 134 -9.86 17.32 -0.15
C LEU A 134 -8.53 16.65 0.25
N ASN A 135 -8.33 15.39 -0.14
CA ASN A 135 -7.22 14.53 0.28
C ASN A 135 -7.05 14.50 1.82
N LYS A 136 -8.15 14.40 2.55
CA LYS A 136 -8.17 14.30 4.02
C LYS A 136 -9.44 13.64 4.53
N ALA A 137 -9.32 12.96 5.66
CA ALA A 137 -10.48 12.49 6.42
C ALA A 137 -11.18 13.67 7.08
N VAL A 138 -12.43 13.91 6.68
CA VAL A 138 -13.32 14.94 7.25
C VAL A 138 -14.69 14.35 7.54
N PRO A 139 -15.47 14.92 8.47
CA PRO A 139 -16.87 14.57 8.60
C PRO A 139 -17.60 14.65 7.25
N PHE A 140 -18.46 13.68 6.98
CA PHE A 140 -19.22 13.56 5.73
C PHE A 140 -20.61 13.01 6.00
N GLU A 141 -21.52 13.22 5.04
CA GLU A 141 -22.86 12.64 5.04
C GLU A 141 -22.94 11.43 4.08
N GLY A 142 -23.78 10.46 4.42
CA GLY A 142 -24.06 9.29 3.59
C GLY A 142 -23.45 7.99 4.12
N PRO A 143 -23.51 6.90 3.33
CA PRO A 143 -23.10 5.58 3.78
C PRO A 143 -21.59 5.49 3.97
N SER A 144 -21.20 4.79 5.03
CA SER A 144 -19.83 4.40 5.35
C SER A 144 -19.65 2.89 5.23
N PHE A 145 -18.43 2.38 5.41
CA PHE A 145 -18.17 0.94 5.38
C PHE A 145 -19.01 0.16 6.39
N LYS A 146 -19.30 0.73 7.57
CA LYS A 146 -20.12 0.08 8.60
C LYS A 146 -21.59 -0.14 8.19
N ASP A 147 -22.06 0.60 7.17
CA ASP A 147 -23.44 0.58 6.71
C ASP A 147 -23.63 -0.35 5.49
N ARG A 148 -22.57 -1.04 5.06
CA ARG A 148 -22.61 -1.99 3.94
C ARG A 148 -23.03 -3.36 4.44
N GLU A 149 -23.96 -3.97 3.71
CA GLU A 149 -24.30 -5.40 3.81
C GLU A 149 -23.21 -6.30 3.20
#